data_AF-A0A426TQ62-F1
#
_entry.id   AF-A0A426TQ62-F1
#
_cell.length_a   1.000
_cell.length_b   1.000
_cell.length_c   1.000
_cell.angle_alpha   90.00
_cell.angle_beta   90.00
_cell.angle_gamma   90.00
#
_symmetry.space_group_name_H-M   'P 1'
#
loop_
_entity.id
_entity.type
_entity.pdbx_description
1 polymer ?
#
loop_
_entity_poly.entity_id
_entity_poly.type
_entity_poly.pdbx_seq_one_letter_code
_entity_poly.pdbx_strand_id
1 'polypeptide(L)'
;MAATVLDPATPEEERLAILQQFGVSYLIVREQDAPRAQLANAAPSLQPVFSQGTVSVYAVRLGSSERHEVRFTAADGTTLAGELNLPYETEPRALVVIIHHSGPVDRSSYGYMAEELLAAGYAVFRFDKRGNGASGGEYGCCEAHDALAAYTAAVQAPEVSHLPVLIVAQSIGTQYLAEDFAQYQAIRPPQGAALLSSMLGPEAIVAIAAPVHVIVADSEAALEQIGPQAVAAHQAALPYGASLYIAANAEHTLFDTTGGPIDWGDPAWATRYHRGAMASLLAWLVEQENK
;
A
#
# COMPACT_ATOMS: atom_id res chain seq x y z
N MET A 1 34.65 7.19 -8.41
CA MET A 1 33.18 7.25 -8.49
C MET A 1 32.81 8.39 -9.41
N ALA A 2 31.95 8.17 -10.40
CA ALA A 2 31.43 9.26 -11.22
C ALA A 2 30.60 10.20 -10.34
N ALA A 3 30.79 11.51 -10.45
CA ALA A 3 29.96 12.47 -9.72
C ALA A 3 28.59 12.55 -10.41
N THR A 4 27.52 12.24 -9.69
CA THR A 4 26.16 12.55 -10.14
C THR A 4 25.92 14.03 -9.87
N VAL A 5 25.76 14.82 -10.93
CA VAL A 5 25.43 16.25 -10.84
C VAL A 5 23.92 16.37 -11.02
N LEU A 6 23.25 16.92 -9.99
CA LEU A 6 21.82 17.15 -9.98
C LEU A 6 21.55 18.59 -10.43
N ASP A 7 20.94 18.78 -11.60
CA ASP A 7 20.59 20.12 -12.09
C ASP A 7 19.35 20.62 -11.31
N PRO A 8 19.36 21.83 -10.72
CA PRO A 8 18.17 22.42 -10.11
C PRO A 8 16.95 22.49 -11.04
N ALA A 9 17.15 22.56 -12.36
CA ALA A 9 16.10 22.57 -13.36
C ALA A 9 15.57 21.17 -13.73
N THR A 10 16.20 20.09 -13.24
CA THR A 10 15.66 18.72 -13.36
C THR A 10 14.24 18.68 -12.76
N PRO A 11 13.27 18.01 -13.43
CA PRO A 11 11.93 17.81 -12.88
C PRO A 11 11.97 17.29 -11.44
N GLU A 12 11.03 17.76 -10.61
CA GLU A 12 11.05 17.46 -9.18
C GLU A 12 11.02 15.96 -8.88
N GLU A 13 10.20 15.20 -9.61
CA GLU A 13 10.08 13.75 -9.49
C GLU A 13 11.43 13.03 -9.75
N GLU A 14 12.10 13.38 -10.84
CA GLU A 14 13.43 12.83 -11.19
C GLU A 14 14.49 13.25 -10.17
N ARG A 15 14.41 14.49 -9.69
CA ARG A 15 15.30 15.02 -8.65
C ARG A 15 15.14 14.24 -7.34
N LEU A 16 13.90 13.99 -6.91
CA LEU A 16 13.59 13.24 -5.70
C LEU A 16 14.00 11.77 -5.83
N ALA A 17 13.80 11.15 -6.99
CA ALA A 17 14.23 9.77 -7.24
C ALA A 17 15.75 9.60 -7.09
N ILE A 18 16.55 10.54 -7.62
CA ILE A 18 18.01 10.53 -7.46
C ILE A 18 18.38 10.76 -5.99
N LEU A 19 17.77 11.74 -5.32
CA LEU A 19 18.07 12.01 -3.91
C LEU A 19 17.70 10.83 -3.01
N GLN A 20 16.61 10.12 -3.33
CA GLN A 20 16.17 8.90 -2.64
C GLN A 20 17.14 7.73 -2.87
N GLN A 21 17.58 7.53 -4.13
CA GLN A 21 18.56 6.50 -4.48
C GLN A 21 19.84 6.58 -3.63
N PHE A 22 20.25 7.79 -3.26
CA PHE A 22 21.45 8.04 -2.46
C PHE A 22 21.17 8.35 -0.98
N GLY A 23 19.91 8.28 -0.52
CA GLY A 23 19.53 8.54 0.87
C GLY A 23 19.89 9.94 1.37
N VAL A 24 19.82 10.95 0.50
CA VAL A 24 20.27 12.32 0.82
C VAL A 24 19.25 13.03 1.70
N SER A 25 19.63 13.42 2.92
CA SER A 25 18.75 14.18 3.84
C SER A 25 18.95 15.69 3.80
N TYR A 26 20.12 16.16 3.34
CA TYR A 26 20.44 17.58 3.24
C TYR A 26 21.25 17.87 1.97
N LEU A 27 20.92 18.98 1.32
CA LEU A 27 21.74 19.55 0.26
C LEU A 27 22.46 20.78 0.79
N ILE A 28 23.78 20.82 0.62
CA ILE A 28 24.59 22.00 0.89
C ILE A 28 24.90 22.65 -0.44
N VAL A 29 24.42 23.86 -0.65
CA VAL A 29 24.58 24.59 -1.90
C VAL A 29 25.36 25.86 -1.64
N ARG A 30 26.36 26.13 -2.48
CA ARG A 30 27.05 27.41 -2.52
C ARG A 30 26.33 28.35 -3.47
N GLU A 31 26.24 29.62 -3.11
CA GLU A 31 25.58 30.67 -3.91
C GLU A 31 26.11 30.71 -5.36
N GLN A 32 27.39 30.40 -5.57
CA GLN A 32 28.03 30.40 -6.88
C GLN A 32 27.66 29.19 -7.76
N ASP A 33 27.21 28.08 -7.17
CA ASP A 33 26.89 26.84 -7.91
C ASP A 33 25.42 26.82 -8.33
N ALA A 34 24.52 27.23 -7.43
CA ALA A 34 23.11 27.42 -7.70
C ALA A 34 22.57 28.54 -6.80
N PRO A 35 22.37 29.77 -7.33
CA PRO A 35 21.89 30.90 -6.56
C PRO A 35 20.54 30.62 -5.89
N ARG A 36 20.34 31.12 -4.67
CA ARG A 36 19.11 30.89 -3.90
C ARG A 36 17.84 31.29 -4.66
N ALA A 37 17.90 32.42 -5.36
CA ALA A 37 16.78 32.93 -6.16
C ALA A 37 16.44 32.01 -7.35
N GLN A 38 17.44 31.37 -7.94
CA GLN A 38 17.23 30.40 -9.02
C GLN A 38 16.63 29.11 -8.46
N LEU A 39 17.16 28.60 -7.35
CA LEU A 39 16.63 27.41 -6.68
C LEU A 39 15.19 27.58 -6.22
N ALA A 40 14.83 28.74 -5.67
CA ALA A 40 13.46 29.03 -5.27
C ALA A 40 12.46 28.95 -6.43
N ASN A 41 12.89 29.26 -7.66
CA ASN A 41 12.05 29.19 -8.85
C ASN A 41 12.06 27.79 -9.49
N ALA A 42 13.22 27.13 -9.56
CA ALA A 42 13.39 25.84 -10.26
C ALA A 42 13.02 24.64 -9.39
N ALA A 43 13.15 24.75 -8.08
CA ALA A 43 12.90 23.71 -7.09
C ALA A 43 12.20 24.28 -5.85
N PRO A 44 10.94 24.75 -5.98
CA PRO A 44 10.24 25.45 -4.90
C PRO A 44 10.04 24.59 -3.63
N SER A 45 10.12 23.26 -3.73
CA SER A 45 10.08 22.34 -2.59
C SER A 45 11.38 22.30 -1.77
N LEU A 46 12.51 22.72 -2.34
CA LEU A 46 13.77 22.87 -1.62
C LEU A 46 13.81 24.22 -0.92
N GLN A 47 13.21 24.28 0.27
CA GLN A 47 13.27 25.46 1.13
C GLN A 47 14.54 25.43 2.01
N PRO A 48 15.31 26.53 2.11
CA PRO A 48 16.51 26.57 2.93
C PRO A 48 16.14 26.49 4.41
N VAL A 49 16.77 25.57 5.15
CA VAL A 49 16.65 25.45 6.60
C VAL A 49 17.74 26.22 7.34
N PHE A 50 18.82 26.55 6.64
CA PHE A 50 19.89 27.40 7.14
C PHE A 50 20.51 28.19 5.98
N SER A 51 20.94 29.41 6.25
CA SER A 51 21.69 30.22 5.29
C SER A 51 22.65 31.15 6.02
N GLN A 52 23.92 31.12 5.64
CA GLN A 52 24.94 32.03 6.17
C GLN A 52 25.94 32.38 5.07
N GLY A 53 26.08 33.67 4.79
CA GLY A 53 26.99 34.15 3.75
C GLY A 53 26.67 33.55 2.38
N THR A 54 27.61 32.79 1.84
CA THR A 54 27.57 32.17 0.50
C THR A 54 27.14 30.71 0.51
N VAL A 55 26.69 30.17 1.65
CA VAL A 55 26.26 28.77 1.78
C VAL A 55 24.84 28.69 2.35
N SER A 56 24.04 27.83 1.72
CA SER A 56 22.69 27.47 2.16
C SER A 56 22.58 25.98 2.34
N VAL A 57 21.87 25.56 3.39
CA VAL A 57 21.51 24.17 3.62
C VAL A 57 20.02 24.02 3.41
N TYR A 58 19.65 23.05 2.58
CA TYR A 58 18.28 22.68 2.27
C TYR A 58 18.03 21.32 2.87
N ALA A 59 16.94 21.19 3.63
CA ALA A 59 16.49 19.87 4.03
C ALA A 59 15.90 19.20 2.78
N VAL A 60 16.43 18.03 2.45
CA VAL A 60 15.77 17.18 1.45
C VAL A 60 14.69 16.44 2.19
N ARG A 61 13.47 16.92 2.00
CA ARG A 61 12.27 16.19 2.38
C ARG A 61 12.01 15.16 1.30
N LEU A 62 12.89 14.15 1.25
CA LEU A 62 12.49 12.86 0.70
C LEU A 62 11.26 12.48 1.50
N GLY A 63 10.13 12.24 0.85
CA GLY A 63 8.87 11.94 1.53
C GLY A 63 9.04 10.72 2.44
N SER A 64 9.54 10.93 3.66
CA SER A 64 9.63 9.91 4.67
C SER A 64 8.29 9.92 5.34
N SER A 65 7.45 8.96 4.98
CA SER A 65 6.22 8.70 5.71
C SER A 65 6.49 8.63 7.20
N GLU A 66 5.66 9.24 8.04
CA GLU A 66 5.73 9.01 9.48
C GLU A 66 5.38 7.55 9.75
N ARG A 67 6.10 6.89 10.67
CA ARG A 67 5.91 5.46 10.96
C ARG A 67 5.61 5.27 12.43
N HIS A 68 4.48 4.65 12.72
CA HIS A 68 4.02 4.35 14.07
C HIS A 68 3.94 2.84 14.23
N GLU A 69 4.72 2.30 15.16
CA GLU A 69 4.60 0.89 15.53
C GLU A 69 3.31 0.69 16.33
N VAL A 70 2.51 -0.29 15.93
CA VAL A 70 1.26 -0.63 16.60
C VAL A 70 1.38 -2.05 17.13
N ARG A 71 1.25 -2.23 18.44
CA ARG A 71 1.18 -3.55 19.08
C ARG A 71 -0.25 -3.82 19.50
N PHE A 72 -0.73 -5.02 19.20
CA PHE A 72 -2.09 -5.41 19.47
C PHE A 72 -2.16 -6.88 19.86
N THR A 73 -3.27 -7.26 20.49
CA THR A 73 -3.46 -8.59 21.05
C THR A 73 -4.43 -9.36 20.17
N ALA A 74 -4.02 -10.53 19.68
CA ALA A 74 -4.89 -11.48 19.00
C ALA A 74 -5.93 -12.08 19.96
N ALA A 75 -6.95 -12.74 19.41
CA ALA A 75 -8.03 -13.32 20.20
C ALA A 75 -7.56 -14.33 21.28
N ASP A 76 -6.44 -15.02 21.04
CA ASP A 76 -5.85 -15.99 21.95
C ASP A 76 -4.84 -15.40 22.95
N GLY A 77 -4.70 -14.06 22.99
CA GLY A 77 -3.76 -13.37 23.87
C GLY A 77 -2.35 -13.19 23.29
N THR A 78 -2.08 -13.67 22.07
CA THR A 78 -0.78 -13.47 21.41
C THR A 78 -0.57 -12.01 21.05
N THR A 79 0.58 -11.45 21.41
CA THR A 79 0.96 -10.10 20.98
C THR A 79 1.44 -10.12 19.52
N LEU A 80 0.77 -9.35 18.69
CA LEU A 80 1.10 -9.10 17.29
C LEU A 80 1.59 -7.66 17.12
N ALA A 81 2.28 -7.42 16.00
CA ALA A 81 2.86 -6.13 15.66
C ALA A 81 2.47 -5.70 14.24
N GLY A 82 2.28 -4.40 14.06
CA GLY A 82 2.11 -3.76 12.77
C GLY A 82 2.71 -2.37 12.71
N GLU A 83 2.58 -1.75 11.55
CA GLU A 83 3.08 -0.42 11.26
C GLU A 83 1.99 0.38 10.57
N LEU A 84 1.70 1.55 11.13
CA LEU A 84 0.94 2.60 10.46
C LEU A 84 1.93 3.57 9.81
N ASN A 85 1.82 3.74 8.51
CA ASN A 85 2.55 4.72 7.73
C ASN A 85 1.62 5.88 7.35
N LEU A 86 2.04 7.12 7.61
CA LEU A 86 1.31 8.32 7.22
C LEU A 86 2.00 9.03 6.06
N PRO A 87 1.27 9.52 5.04
CA PRO A 87 1.84 10.36 4.00
C PRO A 87 2.41 11.64 4.61
N TYR A 88 3.48 12.15 4.03
CA TYR A 88 4.18 13.33 4.56
C TYR A 88 3.43 14.62 4.21
N GLU A 89 3.26 15.51 5.19
CA GLU A 89 2.72 16.88 5.05
C GLU A 89 1.29 17.04 4.51
N THR A 90 0.58 15.94 4.27
CA THR A 90 -0.84 15.96 3.86
C THR A 90 -1.68 15.17 4.84
N GLU A 91 -2.86 15.70 5.17
CA GLU A 91 -3.87 14.88 5.85
C GLU A 91 -4.21 13.67 4.95
N PRO A 92 -4.17 12.43 5.47
CA PRO A 92 -4.36 11.27 4.61
C PRO A 92 -5.81 11.22 4.12
N ARG A 93 -5.99 10.82 2.86
CA ARG A 93 -7.32 10.70 2.22
C ARG A 93 -8.19 9.66 2.90
N ALA A 94 -7.58 8.52 3.22
CA ALA A 94 -8.18 7.39 3.90
C ALA A 94 -7.07 6.53 4.54
N LEU A 95 -7.46 5.64 5.43
CA LEU A 95 -6.64 4.51 5.87
C LEU A 95 -6.84 3.33 4.92
N VAL A 96 -5.76 2.77 4.39
CA VAL A 96 -5.73 1.50 3.67
C VAL A 96 -5.15 0.44 4.58
N VAL A 97 -5.94 -0.59 4.91
CA VAL A 97 -5.47 -1.76 5.67
C VAL A 97 -5.18 -2.90 4.70
N ILE A 98 -3.94 -3.41 4.74
CA ILE A 98 -3.53 -4.52 3.86
C ILE A 98 -3.67 -5.85 4.60
N ILE A 99 -4.46 -6.77 4.05
CA ILE A 99 -4.63 -8.15 4.52
C ILE A 99 -3.80 -9.09 3.64
N HIS A 100 -2.88 -9.80 4.29
CA HIS A 100 -1.81 -10.53 3.63
C HIS A 100 -2.28 -11.76 2.84
N HIS A 101 -1.48 -12.12 1.84
CA HIS A 101 -1.51 -13.41 1.15
C HIS A 101 -1.00 -14.57 2.05
N SER A 102 -0.90 -15.77 1.48
CA SER A 102 -0.43 -16.99 2.18
C SER A 102 1.07 -16.97 2.43
N GLY A 103 1.52 -17.66 3.48
CA GLY A 103 2.94 -17.85 3.78
C GLY A 103 3.41 -17.11 5.04
N PRO A 104 4.57 -17.52 5.59
CA PRO A 104 5.17 -16.92 6.78
C PRO A 104 5.86 -15.61 6.41
N VAL A 105 5.08 -14.54 6.30
CA VAL A 105 5.55 -13.22 5.86
C VAL A 105 5.29 -12.14 6.91
N ASP A 106 6.14 -11.13 6.93
CA ASP A 106 5.98 -9.93 7.74
C ASP A 106 5.49 -8.73 6.90
N ARG A 107 5.31 -7.58 7.56
CA ARG A 107 4.80 -6.33 6.94
C ARG A 107 5.62 -5.84 5.74
N SER A 108 6.88 -6.27 5.59
CA SER A 108 7.76 -5.84 4.50
C SER A 108 7.33 -6.37 3.13
N SER A 109 6.56 -7.46 3.09
CA SER A 109 6.08 -8.08 1.84
C SER A 109 5.18 -7.17 1.00
N TYR A 110 4.65 -6.10 1.61
CA TYR A 110 3.84 -5.08 0.96
C TYR A 110 4.51 -3.70 0.91
N GLY A 111 5.83 -3.63 1.09
CA GLY A 111 6.59 -2.36 1.06
C GLY A 111 6.38 -1.57 -0.23
N TYR A 112 6.53 -2.23 -1.38
CA TYR A 112 6.34 -1.62 -2.69
C TYR A 112 4.94 -1.03 -2.89
N MET A 113 3.91 -1.69 -2.35
CA MET A 113 2.53 -1.23 -2.46
C MET A 113 2.25 -0.08 -1.49
N ALA A 114 2.81 -0.15 -0.28
CA ALA A 114 2.72 0.94 0.68
C ALA A 114 3.36 2.22 0.14
N GLU A 115 4.50 2.13 -0.54
CA GLU A 115 5.15 3.29 -1.17
C GLU A 115 4.23 3.99 -2.18
N GLU A 116 3.61 3.24 -3.09
CA GLU A 116 2.67 3.77 -4.09
C GLU A 116 1.41 4.38 -3.43
N LEU A 117 0.86 3.71 -2.41
CA LEU A 117 -0.31 4.20 -1.68
C LEU A 117 -0.01 5.46 -0.86
N LEU A 118 1.14 5.53 -0.22
CA LEU A 118 1.61 6.71 0.51
C LEU A 118 1.83 7.89 -0.45
N ALA A 119 2.44 7.64 -1.61
CA ALA A 119 2.63 8.65 -2.65
C ALA A 119 1.28 9.15 -3.21
N ALA A 120 0.25 8.29 -3.23
CA ALA A 120 -1.12 8.68 -3.58
C ALA A 120 -1.88 9.43 -2.47
N GLY A 121 -1.29 9.55 -1.26
CA GLY A 121 -1.85 10.29 -0.14
C GLY A 121 -2.71 9.47 0.82
N TYR A 122 -2.58 8.14 0.83
CA TYR A 122 -3.26 7.27 1.80
C TYR A 122 -2.37 6.99 3.01
N ALA A 123 -2.97 6.91 4.19
CA ALA A 123 -2.34 6.24 5.32
C ALA A 123 -2.40 4.73 5.07
N VAL A 124 -1.34 3.99 5.40
CA VAL A 124 -1.26 2.56 5.12
C VAL A 124 -0.95 1.80 6.39
N PHE A 125 -1.75 0.78 6.70
CA PHE A 125 -1.47 -0.15 7.78
C PHE A 125 -1.10 -1.52 7.25
N ARG A 126 0.03 -2.05 7.72
CA ARG A 126 0.54 -3.39 7.44
C ARG A 126 0.90 -4.07 8.75
N PHE A 127 0.83 -5.39 8.81
CA PHE A 127 1.14 -6.12 10.04
C PHE A 127 2.05 -7.32 9.78
N ASP A 128 2.77 -7.73 10.81
CA ASP A 128 3.55 -8.97 10.74
C ASP A 128 2.61 -10.13 11.04
N LYS A 129 2.53 -11.12 10.15
CA LYS A 129 1.75 -12.31 10.45
C LYS A 129 2.33 -13.00 11.68
N ARG A 130 1.47 -13.64 12.46
CA ARG A 130 1.85 -14.46 13.61
C ARG A 130 3.08 -15.33 13.32
N GLY A 131 4.03 -15.33 14.24
CA GLY A 131 5.31 -16.03 14.14
C GLY A 131 6.33 -15.40 13.18
N ASN A 132 6.07 -14.20 12.64
CA ASN A 132 6.96 -13.49 11.73
C ASN A 132 7.24 -12.07 12.21
N GLY A 133 8.35 -11.47 11.74
CA GLY A 133 8.73 -10.11 12.11
C GLY A 133 8.79 -9.91 13.62
N ALA A 134 8.05 -8.92 14.12
CA ALA A 134 7.91 -8.59 15.54
C ALA A 134 6.65 -9.18 16.20
N SER A 135 5.86 -9.97 15.46
CA SER A 135 4.70 -10.69 15.98
C SER A 135 5.12 -11.99 16.69
N GLY A 136 4.52 -12.26 17.84
CA GLY A 136 4.72 -13.51 18.58
C GLY A 136 3.96 -14.69 17.97
N GLY A 137 3.99 -15.82 18.68
CA GLY A 137 3.27 -17.04 18.30
C GLY A 137 3.95 -17.86 17.22
N GLU A 138 3.20 -18.78 16.62
CA GLU A 138 3.64 -19.66 15.54
C GLU A 138 2.76 -19.45 14.30
N TYR A 139 3.39 -19.39 13.13
CA TYR A 139 2.68 -19.23 11.85
C TYR A 139 1.73 -20.40 11.57
N GLY A 140 0.60 -20.13 10.90
CA GLY A 140 -0.31 -21.15 10.38
C GLY A 140 -1.55 -21.45 11.24
N CYS A 141 -1.76 -20.73 12.34
CA CYS A 141 -3.04 -20.72 13.04
C CYS A 141 -3.71 -19.36 12.94
N CYS A 142 -5.04 -19.40 12.89
CA CYS A 142 -5.88 -18.30 13.36
C CYS A 142 -5.76 -17.01 12.53
N GLU A 143 -5.35 -17.14 11.27
CA GLU A 143 -4.97 -16.03 10.40
C GLU A 143 -6.14 -15.07 10.10
N ALA A 144 -7.37 -15.58 9.98
CA ALA A 144 -8.55 -14.74 9.83
C ALA A 144 -8.81 -13.86 11.06
N HIS A 145 -8.73 -14.43 12.27
CA HIS A 145 -8.85 -13.70 13.52
C HIS A 145 -7.70 -12.69 13.71
N ASP A 146 -6.49 -13.04 13.29
CA ASP A 146 -5.33 -12.14 13.36
C ASP A 146 -5.51 -10.95 12.39
N ALA A 147 -6.01 -11.18 11.19
CA ALA A 147 -6.36 -10.12 10.24
C ALA A 147 -7.44 -9.17 10.79
N LEU A 148 -8.47 -9.70 11.45
CA LEU A 148 -9.51 -8.90 12.09
C LEU A 148 -8.95 -8.09 13.28
N ALA A 149 -8.06 -8.68 14.09
CA ALA A 149 -7.38 -7.98 15.18
C ALA A 149 -6.47 -6.86 14.65
N ALA A 150 -5.75 -7.12 13.56
CA ALA A 150 -4.92 -6.12 12.87
C ALA A 150 -5.77 -4.95 12.35
N TYR A 151 -6.89 -5.25 11.70
CA TYR A 151 -7.85 -4.24 11.27
C TYR A 151 -8.37 -3.40 12.44
N THR A 152 -8.77 -4.06 13.53
CA THR A 152 -9.26 -3.39 14.75
C THR A 152 -8.22 -2.41 15.30
N ALA A 153 -6.97 -2.85 15.43
CA ALA A 153 -5.89 -2.01 15.91
C ALA A 153 -5.62 -0.83 14.97
N ALA A 154 -5.62 -1.07 13.65
CA ALA A 154 -5.38 -0.06 12.64
C ALA A 154 -6.43 1.06 12.70
N VAL A 155 -7.71 0.70 12.73
CA VAL A 155 -8.79 1.70 12.68
C VAL A 155 -9.00 2.44 14.00
N GLN A 156 -8.43 1.94 15.10
CA GLN A 156 -8.44 2.58 16.41
C GLN A 156 -7.20 3.45 16.68
N ALA A 157 -6.18 3.40 15.81
CA ALA A 157 -4.99 4.23 15.94
C ALA A 157 -5.40 5.73 15.93
N PRO A 158 -5.02 6.53 16.94
CA PRO A 158 -5.47 7.91 17.09
C PRO A 158 -5.26 8.77 15.84
N GLU A 159 -4.14 8.56 15.15
CA GLU A 159 -3.69 9.31 13.98
C GLU A 159 -4.65 9.20 12.78
N VAL A 160 -5.42 8.10 12.70
CA VAL A 160 -6.32 7.78 11.58
C VAL A 160 -7.73 7.43 12.04
N SER A 161 -8.01 7.59 13.34
CA SER A 161 -9.27 7.24 13.98
C SER A 161 -10.46 8.07 13.48
N HIS A 162 -10.23 9.16 12.74
CA HIS A 162 -11.25 9.97 12.08
C HIS A 162 -11.41 9.68 10.58
N LEU A 163 -10.46 8.98 9.96
CA LEU A 163 -10.43 8.77 8.52
C LEU A 163 -11.42 7.70 8.04
N PRO A 164 -11.88 7.77 6.79
CA PRO A 164 -12.49 6.62 6.12
C PRO A 164 -11.46 5.48 6.00
N VAL A 165 -11.95 4.24 5.90
CA VAL A 165 -11.11 3.04 5.80
C VAL A 165 -11.46 2.21 4.58
N LEU A 166 -10.42 1.78 3.86
CA LEU A 166 -10.46 0.88 2.71
C LEU A 166 -9.62 -0.36 3.04
N ILE A 167 -10.00 -1.50 2.47
CA ILE A 167 -9.26 -2.76 2.65
C ILE A 167 -8.64 -3.17 1.32
N VAL A 168 -7.37 -3.59 1.34
CA VAL A 168 -6.72 -4.29 0.24
C VAL A 168 -6.37 -5.69 0.75
N ALA A 169 -7.06 -6.70 0.23
CA ALA A 169 -6.83 -8.09 0.62
C ALA A 169 -6.27 -8.88 -0.57
N GLN A 170 -5.28 -9.73 -0.34
CA GLN A 170 -4.65 -10.52 -1.41
C GLN A 170 -4.77 -12.03 -1.20
N SER A 171 -5.08 -12.77 -2.27
CA SER A 171 -5.08 -14.25 -2.28
C SER A 171 -5.94 -14.80 -1.13
N ILE A 172 -5.39 -15.67 -0.28
CA ILE A 172 -6.08 -16.23 0.90
C ILE A 172 -6.61 -15.15 1.86
N GLY A 173 -5.99 -13.97 1.90
CA GLY A 173 -6.48 -12.82 2.68
C GLY A 173 -7.88 -12.36 2.27
N THR A 174 -8.28 -12.62 1.03
CA THR A 174 -9.66 -12.33 0.56
C THR A 174 -10.69 -13.27 1.20
N GLN A 175 -10.33 -14.52 1.50
CA GLN A 175 -11.18 -15.46 2.23
C GLN A 175 -11.34 -15.05 3.69
N TYR A 176 -10.23 -14.71 4.35
CA TYR A 176 -10.25 -14.20 5.72
C TYR A 176 -11.15 -12.96 5.87
N LEU A 177 -11.10 -12.05 4.90
CA LEU A 177 -11.97 -10.88 4.87
C LEU A 177 -13.44 -11.26 4.72
N ALA A 178 -13.76 -12.16 3.78
CA ALA A 178 -15.14 -12.55 3.49
C ALA A 178 -15.79 -13.34 4.64
N GLU A 179 -15.04 -14.25 5.27
CA GLU A 179 -15.51 -15.07 6.39
C GLU A 179 -16.05 -14.23 7.56
N ASP A 180 -15.37 -13.13 7.87
CA ASP A 180 -15.66 -12.30 9.04
C ASP A 180 -16.14 -10.88 8.67
N PHE A 181 -16.55 -10.61 7.43
CA PHE A 181 -16.81 -9.24 6.95
C PHE A 181 -17.80 -8.44 7.82
N ALA A 182 -18.83 -9.11 8.35
CA ALA A 182 -19.78 -8.47 9.27
C ALA A 182 -19.12 -7.96 10.57
N GLN A 183 -18.05 -8.63 11.04
CA GLN A 183 -17.27 -8.19 12.19
C GLN A 183 -16.44 -6.95 11.84
N TYR A 184 -15.80 -6.93 10.66
CA TYR A 184 -15.11 -5.73 10.15
C TYR A 184 -16.08 -4.54 10.14
N GLN A 185 -17.30 -4.73 9.63
CA GLN A 185 -18.34 -3.69 9.62
C GLN A 185 -18.74 -3.24 11.02
N ALA A 186 -18.90 -4.16 11.97
CA ALA A 186 -19.27 -3.84 13.34
C ALA A 186 -18.19 -3.04 14.09
N ILE A 187 -16.92 -3.28 13.79
CA ILE A 187 -15.79 -2.52 14.35
C ILE A 187 -15.74 -1.13 13.71
N ARG A 188 -15.67 -1.09 12.37
CA ARG A 188 -15.69 0.14 11.57
C ARG A 188 -16.02 -0.23 10.13
N PRO A 189 -17.13 0.25 9.53
CA PRO A 189 -17.49 -0.10 8.16
C PRO A 189 -16.42 0.30 7.13
N PRO A 190 -15.83 -0.64 6.38
CA PRO A 190 -14.99 -0.30 5.23
C PRO A 190 -15.82 0.36 4.13
N GLN A 191 -15.29 1.41 3.51
CA GLN A 191 -15.90 2.05 2.33
C GLN A 191 -15.83 1.17 1.08
N GLY A 192 -14.94 0.18 1.08
CA GLY A 192 -14.81 -0.81 0.03
C GLY A 192 -13.62 -1.74 0.26
N ALA A 193 -13.57 -2.82 -0.52
CA ALA A 193 -12.47 -3.77 -0.53
C ALA A 193 -11.92 -4.03 -1.94
N ALA A 194 -10.63 -3.79 -2.14
CA ALA A 194 -9.91 -4.30 -3.31
C ALA A 194 -9.41 -5.72 -3.03
N LEU A 195 -9.70 -6.64 -3.95
CA LEU A 195 -9.45 -8.07 -3.84
C LEU A 195 -8.41 -8.47 -4.89
N LEU A 196 -7.15 -8.49 -4.48
CA LEU A 196 -6.01 -8.82 -5.32
C LEU A 196 -5.84 -10.34 -5.39
N SER A 197 -5.75 -10.91 -6.58
CA SER A 197 -5.61 -12.36 -6.77
C SER A 197 -6.70 -13.13 -6.03
N SER A 198 -7.95 -12.65 -6.12
CA SER A 198 -9.04 -13.09 -5.24
C SER A 198 -9.23 -14.60 -5.27
N MET A 199 -9.53 -15.19 -4.12
CA MET A 199 -9.93 -16.59 -3.98
C MET A 199 -11.45 -16.75 -3.77
N LEU A 200 -12.22 -15.70 -4.03
CA LEU A 200 -13.67 -15.69 -3.81
C LEU A 200 -14.42 -16.01 -5.10
N GLY A 201 -15.14 -17.12 -5.11
CA GLY A 201 -16.13 -17.41 -6.15
C GLY A 201 -17.47 -16.69 -5.90
N PRO A 202 -18.48 -16.95 -6.77
CA PRO A 202 -19.80 -16.31 -6.73
C PRO A 202 -20.52 -16.36 -5.37
N GLU A 203 -20.44 -17.49 -4.66
CA GLU A 203 -21.12 -17.68 -3.38
C GLU A 203 -20.41 -16.97 -2.22
N ALA A 204 -19.09 -16.86 -2.27
CA ALA A 204 -18.29 -16.32 -1.18
C ALA A 204 -18.18 -14.78 -1.25
N ILE A 205 -18.09 -14.22 -2.46
CA ILE A 205 -17.91 -12.78 -2.64
C ILE A 205 -19.10 -11.96 -2.13
N VAL A 206 -20.32 -12.53 -2.15
CA VAL A 206 -21.54 -11.85 -1.66
C VAL A 206 -21.57 -11.67 -0.14
N ALA A 207 -20.61 -12.24 0.60
CA ALA A 207 -20.41 -11.93 2.03
C ALA A 207 -19.86 -10.50 2.24
N ILE A 208 -19.16 -9.94 1.24
CA ILE A 208 -18.57 -8.60 1.31
C ILE A 208 -19.64 -7.56 0.95
N ALA A 209 -20.42 -7.17 1.96
CA ALA A 209 -21.46 -6.14 1.87
C ALA A 209 -20.89 -4.70 1.79
N ALA A 210 -20.04 -4.44 0.81
CA ALA A 210 -19.45 -3.14 0.46
C ALA A 210 -19.05 -3.11 -1.03
N PRO A 211 -18.69 -1.95 -1.61
CA PRO A 211 -18.08 -1.90 -2.93
C PRO A 211 -16.83 -2.77 -3.05
N VAL A 212 -16.67 -3.46 -4.18
CA VAL A 212 -15.50 -4.32 -4.44
C VAL A 212 -14.81 -4.03 -5.77
N HIS A 213 -13.49 -4.22 -5.78
CA HIS A 213 -12.69 -4.23 -7.01
C HIS A 213 -11.84 -5.49 -7.05
N VAL A 214 -12.13 -6.37 -8.00
CA VAL A 214 -11.40 -7.62 -8.20
C VAL A 214 -10.27 -7.37 -9.19
N ILE A 215 -9.05 -7.70 -8.78
CA ILE A 215 -7.86 -7.64 -9.65
C ILE A 215 -7.26 -9.04 -9.69
N VAL A 216 -7.26 -9.70 -10.86
CA VAL A 216 -6.79 -11.09 -11.01
C VAL A 216 -5.84 -11.20 -12.19
N ALA A 217 -4.92 -12.16 -12.17
CA ALA A 217 -4.07 -12.45 -13.31
C ALA A 217 -4.84 -13.20 -14.41
N ASP A 218 -4.47 -12.98 -15.67
CA ASP A 218 -4.98 -13.77 -16.80
C ASP A 218 -4.55 -15.25 -16.73
N SER A 219 -3.49 -15.55 -15.97
CA SER A 219 -2.99 -16.90 -15.74
C SER A 219 -3.78 -17.71 -14.71
N GLU A 220 -4.81 -17.13 -14.07
CA GLU A 220 -5.58 -17.79 -13.02
C GLU A 220 -6.32 -19.02 -13.56
N ALA A 221 -6.09 -20.19 -12.94
CA ALA A 221 -6.74 -21.43 -13.36
C ALA A 221 -8.28 -21.36 -13.22
N ALA A 222 -8.76 -20.58 -12.26
CA ALA A 222 -10.18 -20.37 -11.98
C ALA A 222 -10.68 -18.99 -12.43
N LEU A 223 -10.00 -18.31 -13.37
CA LEU A 223 -10.24 -16.91 -13.77
C LEU A 223 -11.72 -16.55 -13.90
N GLU A 224 -12.49 -17.36 -14.63
CA GLU A 224 -13.93 -17.14 -14.83
C GLU A 224 -14.71 -17.09 -13.51
N GLN A 225 -14.39 -17.98 -12.57
CA GLN A 225 -15.09 -18.12 -11.30
C GLN A 225 -14.74 -16.98 -10.34
N ILE A 226 -13.45 -16.64 -10.21
CA ILE A 226 -12.97 -15.64 -9.24
C ILE A 226 -12.96 -14.20 -9.79
N GLY A 227 -13.18 -14.03 -11.10
CA GLY A 227 -13.27 -12.74 -11.78
C GLY A 227 -14.70 -12.43 -12.26
N PRO A 228 -15.02 -12.66 -13.54
CA PRO A 228 -16.32 -12.27 -14.13
C PRO A 228 -17.55 -12.78 -13.37
N GLN A 229 -17.57 -14.07 -12.99
CA GLN A 229 -18.74 -14.65 -12.31
C GLN A 229 -18.90 -14.13 -10.88
N ALA A 230 -17.79 -13.97 -10.14
CA ALA A 230 -17.82 -13.39 -8.81
C ALA A 230 -18.34 -11.95 -8.84
N VAL A 231 -17.83 -11.11 -9.75
CA VAL A 231 -18.30 -9.72 -9.91
C VAL A 231 -19.79 -9.66 -10.29
N ALA A 232 -20.23 -10.50 -11.22
CA ALA A 232 -21.65 -10.55 -11.60
C ALA A 232 -22.55 -10.99 -10.44
N ALA A 233 -22.12 -11.96 -9.63
CA ALA A 233 -22.86 -12.43 -8.46
C ALA A 233 -22.98 -11.33 -7.39
N HIS A 234 -21.89 -10.60 -7.12
CA HIS A 234 -21.91 -9.47 -6.20
C HIS A 234 -22.89 -8.37 -6.64
N GLN A 235 -22.82 -7.94 -7.90
CA GLN A 235 -23.73 -6.94 -8.47
C GLN A 235 -25.20 -7.38 -8.44
N ALA A 236 -25.47 -8.68 -8.60
CA ALA A 236 -26.83 -9.21 -8.58
C ALA A 236 -27.41 -9.31 -7.15
N ALA A 237 -26.56 -9.58 -6.16
CA ALA A 237 -27.00 -9.84 -4.78
C ALA A 237 -27.03 -8.59 -3.90
N LEU A 238 -26.19 -7.59 -4.19
CA LEU A 238 -25.93 -6.48 -3.27
C LEU A 238 -26.11 -5.11 -3.95
N PRO A 239 -26.52 -4.07 -3.20
CA PRO A 239 -26.70 -2.72 -3.74
C PRO A 239 -25.39 -1.94 -3.93
N TYR A 240 -24.25 -2.64 -3.97
CA TYR A 240 -22.91 -2.06 -4.03
C TYR A 240 -22.28 -2.24 -5.40
N GLY A 241 -21.36 -1.34 -5.77
CA GLY A 241 -20.61 -1.48 -7.03
C GLY A 241 -19.57 -2.59 -6.94
N ALA A 242 -19.47 -3.41 -7.98
CA ALA A 242 -18.35 -4.34 -8.17
C ALA A 242 -17.70 -4.10 -9.53
N SER A 243 -16.37 -4.22 -9.60
CA SER A 243 -15.59 -4.02 -10.83
C SER A 243 -14.46 -5.05 -10.94
N LEU A 244 -13.93 -5.22 -12.15
CA LEU A 244 -12.92 -6.23 -12.48
C LEU A 244 -11.78 -5.62 -13.29
N TYR A 245 -10.55 -5.99 -12.94
CA TYR A 245 -9.36 -5.82 -13.76
C TYR A 245 -8.66 -7.17 -13.94
N ILE A 246 -8.34 -7.53 -15.18
CA ILE A 246 -7.58 -8.73 -15.51
C ILE A 246 -6.17 -8.29 -15.93
N ALA A 247 -5.17 -8.63 -15.12
CA ALA A 247 -3.76 -8.33 -15.37
C ALA A 247 -3.19 -9.32 -16.39
N ALA A 248 -2.87 -8.82 -17.58
CA ALA A 248 -2.30 -9.63 -18.64
C ALA A 248 -0.83 -9.98 -18.36
N ASN A 249 -0.43 -11.21 -18.67
CA ASN A 249 0.92 -11.72 -18.45
C ASN A 249 1.38 -11.57 -16.98
N ALA A 250 0.48 -11.74 -16.02
CA ALA A 250 0.83 -11.73 -14.60
C ALA A 250 0.81 -13.15 -14.05
N GLU A 251 1.59 -13.44 -13.02
CA GLU A 251 1.39 -14.65 -12.20
C GLU A 251 0.42 -14.36 -11.04
N HIS A 252 0.10 -15.40 -10.24
CA HIS A 252 -0.90 -15.31 -9.17
C HIS A 252 -0.67 -14.14 -8.22
N THR A 253 0.55 -13.79 -7.83
CA THR A 253 0.82 -12.64 -6.94
C THR A 253 0.81 -11.26 -7.64
N LEU A 254 0.32 -11.21 -8.89
CA LEU A 254 0.20 -10.03 -9.76
C LEU A 254 1.54 -9.41 -10.16
N PHE A 255 2.61 -10.18 -10.17
CA PHE A 255 3.86 -9.75 -10.78
C PHE A 255 3.85 -10.04 -12.27
N ASP A 256 4.31 -9.07 -13.05
CA ASP A 256 4.47 -9.19 -14.50
C ASP A 256 5.42 -10.37 -14.80
N THR A 257 5.13 -11.16 -15.83
CA THR A 257 5.93 -12.32 -16.27
C THR A 257 6.35 -12.22 -17.74
N THR A 258 6.17 -11.07 -18.38
CA THR A 258 6.54 -10.81 -19.78
C THR A 258 8.02 -11.07 -20.04
N GLY A 259 8.88 -10.76 -19.05
CA GLY A 259 10.32 -11.02 -19.07
C GLY A 259 10.74 -12.41 -18.59
N GLY A 260 9.79 -13.31 -18.35
CA GLY A 260 10.00 -14.60 -17.68
C GLY A 260 9.55 -14.61 -16.21
N PRO A 261 9.71 -15.75 -15.52
CA PRO A 261 9.29 -15.93 -14.14
C PRO A 261 10.02 -14.97 -13.19
N ILE A 262 9.41 -14.68 -12.05
CA ILE A 262 10.00 -13.81 -11.02
C ILE A 262 11.15 -14.53 -10.31
N ASP A 263 12.31 -13.89 -10.30
CA ASP A 263 13.41 -14.25 -9.41
C ASP A 263 13.25 -13.49 -8.09
N TRP A 264 12.74 -14.18 -7.06
CA TRP A 264 12.55 -13.60 -5.73
C TRP A 264 13.85 -13.29 -4.99
N GLY A 265 15.00 -13.76 -5.49
CA GLY A 265 16.32 -13.39 -5.00
C GLY A 265 16.85 -12.06 -5.57
N ASP A 266 16.26 -11.56 -6.66
CA ASP A 266 16.63 -10.29 -7.25
C ASP A 266 16.05 -9.13 -6.40
N PRO A 267 16.86 -8.23 -5.80
CA PRO A 267 16.35 -7.12 -5.02
C PRO A 267 15.42 -6.17 -5.81
N ALA A 268 15.43 -6.21 -7.14
CA ALA A 268 14.53 -5.46 -8.00
C ALA A 268 13.19 -6.17 -8.28
N TRP A 269 12.91 -7.34 -7.70
CA TRP A 269 11.66 -8.09 -7.93
C TRP A 269 10.41 -7.22 -7.75
N ALA A 270 10.42 -6.31 -6.78
CA ALA A 270 9.31 -5.41 -6.47
C ALA A 270 8.95 -4.48 -7.63
N THR A 271 9.94 -4.08 -8.46
CA THR A 271 9.72 -3.24 -9.65
C THR A 271 8.92 -3.96 -10.74
N ARG A 272 8.74 -5.28 -10.62
CA ARG A 272 7.97 -6.10 -11.54
C ARG A 272 6.52 -6.27 -11.13
N TYR A 273 6.05 -5.63 -10.04
CA TYR A 273 4.63 -5.62 -9.76
C TYR A 273 3.85 -5.06 -10.96
N HIS A 274 2.75 -5.72 -11.34
CA HIS A 274 2.07 -5.42 -12.60
C HIS A 274 1.51 -4.00 -12.62
N ARG A 275 2.08 -3.13 -13.46
CA ARG A 275 1.75 -1.68 -13.49
C ARG A 275 0.27 -1.39 -13.70
N GLY A 276 -0.39 -2.14 -14.57
CA GLY A 276 -1.83 -1.95 -14.80
C GLY A 276 -2.68 -2.38 -13.60
N ALA A 277 -2.20 -3.32 -12.78
CA ALA A 277 -2.90 -3.76 -11.57
C ALA A 277 -2.79 -2.67 -10.50
N MET A 278 -1.58 -2.11 -10.31
CA MET A 278 -1.38 -0.96 -9.43
C MET A 278 -2.21 0.26 -9.86
N ALA A 279 -2.18 0.59 -11.15
CA ALA A 279 -2.95 1.71 -11.68
C ALA A 279 -4.46 1.53 -11.50
N SER A 280 -4.97 0.31 -11.72
CA SER A 280 -6.38 -0.02 -11.51
C SER A 280 -6.78 0.08 -10.04
N LEU A 281 -5.93 -0.41 -9.13
CA LEU A 281 -6.11 -0.28 -7.68
C LEU A 281 -6.22 1.20 -7.28
N LEU A 282 -5.22 2.01 -7.64
CA LEU A 282 -5.17 3.43 -7.26
C LEU A 282 -6.37 4.21 -7.84
N ALA A 283 -6.74 3.97 -9.09
CA ALA A 283 -7.90 4.60 -9.71
C ALA A 283 -9.20 4.26 -8.95
N TRP A 284 -9.38 2.99 -8.59
CA TRP A 284 -10.57 2.56 -7.87
C TRP A 284 -10.64 3.11 -6.44
N LEU A 285 -9.51 3.24 -5.73
CA LEU A 285 -9.49 3.84 -4.39
C LEU A 285 -9.95 5.31 -4.44
N VAL A 286 -9.49 6.08 -5.43
CA VAL A 286 -9.92 7.47 -5.65
C VAL A 286 -11.44 7.56 -5.93
N GLU A 287 -12.02 6.59 -6.63
CA GLU A 287 -13.47 6.55 -6.85
C GLU A 287 -14.29 6.33 -5.58
N GLN A 288 -13.72 5.66 -4.56
CA GLN A 288 -14.42 5.40 -3.30
C GLN A 288 -14.44 6.63 -2.38
N GLU A 289 -13.50 7.56 -2.53
CA GLU A 289 -13.47 8.83 -1.77
C GLU A 289 -14.69 9.72 -2.04
N ASN A 290 -15.29 9.59 -3.22
CA ASN A 290 -16.33 10.50 -3.71
C ASN A 290 -17.76 10.00 -3.44
N LYS A 291 -17.94 9.01 -2.56
CA LYS A 291 -19.23 8.36 -2.27
C LYS A 291 -19.51 8.30 -0.77
#